data_AF-A0A932GNK4-F1
#
_entry.id   AF-A0A932GNK4-F1
#
_cell.length_a   1.000
_cell.length_b   1.000
_cell.length_c   1.000
_cell.angle_alpha   90.00
_cell.angle_beta   90.00
_cell.angle_gamma   90.00
#
_symmetry.space_group_name_H-M   'P 1'
#
loop_
_entity.id
_entity.type
_entity.pdbx_description
1 polymer ?
#
loop_
_entity_poly.entity_id
_entity_poly.type
_entity_poly.pdbx_seq_one_letter_code
_entity_poly.pdbx_strand_id
1 'polypeptide(L)'
;MIRYEAGELVKRGFYFNQSSAEFTRVSTPWGNLPWDASGEFIRVPGILVVALAPVLGGLFVMFLPFIAFAMVLGLAAKGFGRAGQWLSHKVLAMLIPQWRPGEAYLARLGTRRQKKAEKGSGEGNDLGTPKEHEAEPRIEDLAREIERKRQGGQ
;
A
#
# COMPACT_ATOMS: atom_id res chain seq x y z
N MET A 1 -5.45 -5.40 44.85
CA MET A 1 -5.43 -6.05 43.51
C MET A 1 -4.81 -7.41 43.69
N ILE A 2 -5.46 -8.48 43.25
CA ILE A 2 -4.89 -9.83 43.36
C ILE A 2 -3.89 -9.98 42.19
N ARG A 3 -2.61 -10.10 42.52
CA ARG A 3 -1.49 -10.29 41.59
C ARG A 3 -1.00 -11.73 41.71
N TYR A 4 -0.62 -12.33 40.60
CA TYR A 4 -0.12 -13.71 40.54
C TYR A 4 1.31 -13.71 39.96
N GLU A 5 2.16 -14.57 40.50
CA GLU A 5 3.54 -14.71 40.03
C GLU A 5 3.67 -15.77 38.92
N ALA A 6 4.74 -15.67 38.14
CA ALA A 6 5.11 -16.69 37.17
C ALA A 6 5.30 -18.05 37.86
N GLY A 7 4.78 -19.12 37.26
CA GLY A 7 4.85 -20.46 37.85
C GLY A 7 3.82 -20.76 38.95
N GLU A 8 3.01 -19.79 39.39
CA GLU A 8 2.00 -20.00 40.43
C GLU A 8 0.85 -20.91 39.95
N LEU A 9 0.33 -21.75 40.85
CA LEU A 9 -0.79 -22.64 40.57
C LEU A 9 -2.11 -21.85 40.62
N VAL A 10 -2.70 -21.61 39.45
CA VAL A 10 -3.90 -20.77 39.35
C VAL A 10 -5.11 -21.49 38.78
N LYS A 11 -6.28 -20.97 39.12
CA LYS A 11 -7.57 -21.49 38.66
C LYS A 11 -7.81 -21.10 37.20
N ARG A 12 -8.52 -21.95 36.46
CA ARG A 12 -8.96 -21.69 35.07
C ARG A 12 -9.42 -20.24 34.84
N GLY A 13 -8.88 -19.59 33.80
CA GLY A 13 -9.19 -18.21 33.48
C GLY A 13 -8.25 -17.58 32.45
N PHE A 14 -8.50 -16.31 32.16
CA PHE A 14 -7.59 -15.46 31.38
C PHE A 14 -6.69 -14.71 32.34
N TYR A 15 -5.40 -14.70 32.03
CA TYR A 15 -4.38 -13.97 32.77
C TYR A 15 -3.68 -13.04 31.79
N PHE A 16 -3.47 -11.81 32.22
CA PHE A 16 -2.78 -10.80 31.45
C PHE A 16 -1.44 -10.50 32.12
N ASN A 17 -0.35 -10.65 31.38
CA ASN A 17 0.97 -10.25 31.83
C ASN A 17 1.15 -8.75 31.52
N GLN A 18 1.38 -7.93 32.55
CA GLN A 18 1.57 -6.49 32.35
C GLN A 18 2.93 -6.13 31.74
N SER A 19 3.94 -6.99 31.91
CA SER A 19 5.31 -6.75 31.45
C SER A 19 5.48 -7.11 29.97
N SER A 20 4.90 -8.22 29.51
CA SER A 20 4.93 -8.63 28.10
C SER A 20 3.71 -8.18 27.29
N ALA A 21 2.68 -7.63 27.94
CA ALA A 21 1.38 -7.34 27.34
C ALA A 21 0.73 -8.56 26.65
N GLU A 22 1.04 -9.78 27.11
CA GLU A 22 0.47 -11.00 26.57
C GLU A 22 -0.75 -11.49 27.36
N PHE A 23 -1.68 -12.11 26.62
CA PHE A 23 -2.81 -12.82 27.19
C PHE A 23 -2.54 -14.33 27.23
N THR A 24 -2.44 -14.88 28.43
CA THR A 24 -2.31 -16.32 28.65
C THR A 24 -3.67 -16.90 29.05
N ARG A 25 -4.10 -17.96 28.35
CA ARG A 25 -5.31 -18.70 28.69
C ARG A 25 -4.95 -19.99 29.42
N VAL A 26 -5.33 -20.10 30.68
CA VAL A 26 -5.20 -21.35 31.45
C VAL A 26 -6.50 -22.13 31.30
N SER A 27 -6.45 -23.23 30.55
CA SER A 27 -7.61 -24.09 30.26
C SER A 27 -7.87 -25.13 31.36
N THR A 28 -6.82 -25.57 32.05
CA THR A 28 -6.91 -26.59 33.09
C THR A 28 -7.60 -26.04 34.35
N PRO A 29 -8.32 -26.89 35.11
CA PRO A 29 -8.95 -26.48 36.38
C PRO A 29 -7.95 -25.86 37.36
N TRP A 30 -6.75 -26.44 37.39
CA TRP A 30 -5.55 -25.98 38.07
C TRP A 30 -4.39 -26.08 37.08
N GLY A 31 -3.74 -24.97 36.78
CA GLY A 31 -2.61 -24.92 35.86
C GLY A 31 -1.60 -23.91 36.33
N ASN A 32 -0.32 -24.20 36.10
CA ASN A 32 0.75 -23.25 36.36
C ASN A 32 0.74 -22.15 35.31
N LEU A 33 0.99 -20.92 35.75
CA LEU A 33 1.36 -19.85 34.83
C LEU A 33 2.72 -20.16 34.16
N PRO A 34 2.97 -19.65 32.95
CA PRO A 34 4.22 -19.89 32.24
C PRO A 34 5.41 -19.44 33.10
N TRP A 35 6.39 -20.33 33.28
CA TRP A 35 7.60 -20.04 34.05
C TRP A 35 8.59 -19.11 33.33
N ASP A 36 8.51 -19.01 32.00
CA ASP A 36 9.38 -18.11 31.23
C ASP A 36 8.94 -16.64 31.29
N ALA A 37 7.70 -16.41 31.73
CA ALA A 37 7.06 -15.13 31.63
C ALA A 37 7.53 -14.25 32.78
N SER A 38 8.48 -13.37 32.51
CA SER A 38 8.86 -12.32 33.47
C SER A 38 7.66 -11.39 33.70
N GLY A 39 7.32 -11.16 34.98
CA GLY A 39 6.34 -10.15 35.37
C GLY A 39 5.12 -10.67 36.14
N GLU A 40 4.33 -9.71 36.60
CA GLU A 40 3.12 -9.96 37.36
C GLU A 40 1.93 -10.23 36.44
N PHE A 41 1.13 -11.22 36.82
CA PHE A 41 -0.09 -11.58 36.13
C PHE A 41 -1.32 -11.06 36.86
N ILE A 42 -2.27 -10.57 36.07
CA ILE A 42 -3.58 -10.16 36.56
C ILE A 42 -4.64 -11.07 35.97
N ARG A 43 -5.51 -11.59 36.83
CA ARG A 43 -6.66 -12.39 36.38
C ARG A 43 -7.70 -11.48 35.75
N VAL A 44 -7.98 -11.71 34.47
CA VAL A 44 -9.01 -11.01 33.72
C VAL A 44 -10.25 -11.90 33.65
N PRO A 45 -11.41 -11.46 34.17
CA PRO A 45 -12.66 -12.19 33.99
C PRO A 45 -12.98 -12.29 32.49
N GLY A 46 -13.37 -13.46 32.00
CA GLY A 46 -13.69 -13.65 30.58
C GLY A 46 -14.80 -12.72 30.06
N ILE A 47 -15.78 -12.39 30.92
CA ILE A 47 -16.84 -11.41 30.60
C ILE A 47 -16.24 -10.04 30.29
N LEU A 48 -15.17 -9.65 31.00
CA LEU A 48 -14.52 -8.37 30.80
C LEU A 48 -13.83 -8.31 29.44
N VAL A 49 -13.22 -9.42 28.99
CA VAL A 49 -12.61 -9.53 27.64
C VAL A 49 -13.68 -9.38 26.56
N VAL A 50 -14.82 -10.04 26.72
CA VAL A 50 -15.94 -9.95 25.78
C VAL A 50 -16.54 -8.55 25.76
N ALA A 51 -16.68 -7.90 26.92
CA ALA A 51 -17.18 -6.52 27.03
C ALA A 51 -16.19 -5.50 26.47
N LEU A 52 -14.89 -5.79 26.49
CA LEU A 52 -13.86 -4.89 25.95
C LEU A 52 -13.99 -4.71 24.43
N ALA A 53 -14.43 -5.74 23.70
CA ALA A 53 -14.61 -5.68 22.25
C ALA A 53 -15.60 -4.59 21.79
N PRO A 54 -16.86 -4.55 22.27
CA PRO A 54 -17.79 -3.46 21.93
C PRO A 54 -17.38 -2.13 22.55
N VAL A 55 -16.72 -2.10 23.71
CA VAL A 55 -16.22 -0.84 24.29
C VAL A 55 -15.14 -0.21 23.39
N LEU A 56 -14.14 -0.98 22.98
CA LEU A 56 -13.07 -0.50 22.10
C LEU A 56 -13.61 -0.17 20.70
N GLY A 57 -14.50 -1.00 20.15
CA GLY A 57 -15.14 -0.73 18.87
C GLY A 57 -16.05 0.50 18.91
N GLY A 58 -16.84 0.65 19.97
CA GLY A 58 -17.68 1.82 20.19
C GLY A 58 -16.86 3.10 20.36
N LEU A 59 -15.77 3.03 21.13
CA LEU A 59 -14.83 4.14 21.27
C LEU A 59 -14.21 4.51 19.92
N PHE A 60 -13.77 3.52 19.13
CA PHE A 60 -13.23 3.75 17.79
C PHE A 60 -14.24 4.46 16.88
N VAL A 61 -15.49 3.98 16.82
CA VAL A 61 -16.56 4.61 16.01
C VAL A 61 -16.90 6.01 16.53
N MET A 62 -16.91 6.22 17.86
CA MET A 62 -17.17 7.51 18.46
C MET A 62 -16.08 8.53 18.14
N PHE A 63 -14.81 8.10 18.07
CA PHE A 63 -13.68 8.97 17.72
C PHE A 63 -13.47 9.15 16.21
N LEU A 64 -13.99 8.26 15.37
CA LEU A 64 -13.92 8.35 13.91
C LEU A 64 -14.38 9.71 13.35
N PRO A 65 -15.55 10.28 13.74
CA PRO A 65 -15.95 11.59 13.25
C PRO A 65 -14.95 12.69 13.65
N PHE A 66 -14.42 12.66 14.88
CA PHE A 66 -13.43 13.64 15.32
C PHE A 66 -12.13 13.53 14.53
N ILE A 67 -11.64 12.32 14.28
CA ILE A 67 -10.44 12.07 13.48
C ILE A 67 -10.68 12.52 12.03
N ALA A 68 -11.86 12.25 11.48
CA ALA A 68 -12.24 12.69 10.13
C ALA A 68 -12.22 14.22 10.03
N PHE A 69 -12.86 14.93 10.97
CA PHE A 69 -12.82 16.40 10.99
C PHE A 69 -11.41 16.93 11.22
N ALA A 70 -10.64 16.35 12.15
CA ALA A 70 -9.26 16.77 12.41
C ALA A 70 -8.37 16.59 11.17
N MET A 71 -8.56 15.52 10.40
CA MET A 71 -7.83 15.27 9.17
C MET A 71 -8.23 16.25 8.07
N VAL A 72 -9.53 16.49 7.85
CA VAL A 72 -10.01 17.46 6.86
C VAL A 72 -9.57 18.88 7.22
N LEU A 73 -9.75 19.31 8.46
CA LEU A 73 -9.33 20.62 8.94
C LEU A 73 -7.80 20.75 8.93
N GLY A 74 -7.06 19.71 9.28
CA GLY A 74 -5.60 19.70 9.21
C GLY A 74 -5.09 19.83 7.77
N LEU A 75 -5.77 19.21 6.80
CA LEU A 75 -5.45 19.33 5.38
C LEU A 75 -5.84 20.70 4.83
N ALA A 76 -7.01 21.21 5.22
CA ALA A 76 -7.48 22.55 4.87
C ALA A 76 -6.56 23.62 5.46
N ALA A 77 -6.14 23.51 6.71
CA ALA A 77 -5.20 24.42 7.36
C ALA A 77 -3.82 24.39 6.70
N LYS A 78 -3.31 23.20 6.33
CA LYS A 78 -2.06 23.08 5.55
C LYS A 78 -2.21 23.64 4.13
N GLY A 79 -3.37 23.48 3.50
CA GLY A 79 -3.70 24.03 2.19
C GLY A 79 -3.80 25.56 2.21
N PHE A 80 -4.50 26.11 3.19
CA PHE A 80 -4.62 27.55 3.42
C PHE A 80 -3.32 28.19 3.90
N GLY A 81 -2.47 27.49 4.66
CA GLY A 81 -1.15 27.98 5.04
C GLY A 81 -0.21 28.18 3.85
N ARG A 82 -0.35 27.38 2.79
CA ARG A 82 0.40 27.55 1.52
C ARG A 82 -0.31 28.47 0.52
N ALA A 83 -1.64 28.45 0.47
CA ALA A 83 -2.43 29.31 -0.41
C ALA A 83 -2.50 30.77 0.08
N GLY A 84 -2.45 30.99 1.41
CA GLY A 84 -2.46 32.32 2.03
C GLY A 84 -1.19 33.13 1.76
N GLN A 85 -0.04 32.47 1.54
CA GLN A 85 1.16 33.14 1.05
C GLN A 85 1.15 33.39 -0.48
N TRP A 86 0.14 32.90 -1.22
CA TRP A 86 0.02 33.00 -2.67
C TRP A 86 -1.28 33.68 -3.15
N LEU A 87 -1.99 34.39 -2.27
CA LEU A 87 -3.12 35.25 -2.69
C LEU A 87 -2.65 36.61 -3.24
N SER A 88 -1.36 36.81 -3.49
CA SER A 88 -0.88 38.09 -4.03
C SER A 88 -1.22 38.27 -5.51
N HIS A 89 -1.38 37.23 -6.35
CA HIS A 89 -1.68 37.46 -7.77
C HIS A 89 -2.64 36.43 -8.38
N LYS A 90 -3.87 36.90 -8.67
CA LYS A 90 -4.85 36.32 -9.59
C LYS A 90 -4.29 36.17 -11.02
N VAL A 91 -3.35 35.25 -11.20
CA VAL A 91 -2.94 34.65 -12.49
C VAL A 91 -3.47 33.22 -12.60
N LEU A 92 -3.98 32.66 -11.50
CA LEU A 92 -4.33 31.24 -11.40
C LEU A 92 -5.69 30.85 -12.00
N ALA A 93 -6.51 31.81 -12.44
CA ALA A 93 -7.84 31.51 -13.02
C ALA A 93 -7.83 31.31 -14.55
N MET A 94 -6.71 31.56 -15.24
CA MET A 94 -6.65 31.45 -16.71
C MET A 94 -5.80 30.28 -17.21
N LEU A 95 -4.89 29.75 -16.39
CA LEU A 95 -3.75 28.97 -16.91
C LEU A 95 -3.73 27.50 -16.57
N ILE A 96 -4.83 26.91 -16.08
CA ILE A 96 -4.77 25.48 -15.82
C ILE A 96 -6.03 24.69 -16.14
N PRO A 97 -6.16 24.25 -17.40
CA PRO A 97 -6.63 22.89 -17.70
C PRO A 97 -5.68 21.90 -16.97
N GLN A 98 -5.90 21.64 -15.67
CA GLN A 98 -5.10 20.67 -14.86
C GLN A 98 -5.50 19.24 -15.20
N TRP A 99 -5.25 18.86 -16.45
CA TRP A 99 -5.20 17.49 -16.89
C TRP A 99 -3.94 16.87 -16.29
N ARG A 100 -4.06 15.75 -15.57
CA ARG A 100 -2.99 15.15 -14.75
C ARG A 100 -2.29 14.01 -15.52
N PRO A 101 -1.12 14.25 -16.13
CA PRO A 101 -0.35 13.29 -16.93
C PRO A 101 0.35 12.18 -16.10
N GLY A 102 -0.10 11.92 -14.87
CA GLY A 102 0.41 10.83 -14.02
C GLY A 102 0.13 9.44 -14.59
N GLU A 103 -0.88 9.29 -15.44
CA GLU A 103 -1.17 8.07 -16.18
C GLU A 103 -0.18 7.86 -17.35
N ALA A 104 0.33 8.96 -17.94
CA ALA A 104 1.13 8.88 -19.16
C ALA A 104 2.53 8.27 -18.94
N TYR A 105 3.11 8.44 -17.74
CA TYR A 105 4.42 7.84 -17.42
C TYR A 105 4.29 6.47 -16.74
N LEU A 106 3.24 6.24 -15.94
CA LEU A 106 2.99 4.93 -15.32
C LEU A 106 2.53 3.88 -16.35
N ALA A 107 1.84 4.29 -17.42
CA ALA A 107 1.53 3.41 -18.55
C ALA A 107 2.78 2.98 -19.36
N ARG A 108 3.83 3.82 -19.38
CA ARG A 108 5.06 3.56 -20.15
C ARG A 108 6.09 2.70 -19.41
N LEU A 109 6.02 2.62 -18.08
CA LEU A 109 6.89 1.75 -17.28
C LEU A 109 6.46 0.29 -17.24
N GLY A 110 5.16 -0.01 -17.43
CA GLY A 110 4.63 -1.38 -17.40
C GLY A 110 5.07 -2.25 -18.58
N THR A 111 5.10 -1.70 -19.80
CA THR A 111 5.37 -2.46 -21.04
C THR A 111 6.85 -2.51 -21.45
N ARG A 112 7.68 -1.53 -21.06
CA ARG A 112 9.09 -1.44 -21.49
C ARG A 112 10.06 -2.19 -20.57
N ARG A 113 9.71 -2.39 -19.29
CA ARG A 113 10.58 -3.07 -18.32
C ARG A 113 10.59 -4.60 -18.50
N GLN A 114 9.47 -5.20 -18.92
CA GLN A 114 9.42 -6.63 -19.30
C GLN A 114 10.29 -6.91 -20.53
N LYS A 115 10.15 -6.13 -21.60
CA LYS A 115 10.84 -6.42 -22.87
C LYS A 115 12.35 -6.13 -22.86
N LYS A 116 12.85 -5.33 -21.91
CA LYS A 116 14.28 -4.99 -21.78
C LYS A 116 15.02 -5.83 -20.73
N ALA A 117 14.30 -6.44 -19.79
CA ALA A 117 14.89 -7.44 -18.88
C ALA A 117 15.33 -8.71 -19.65
N GLU A 118 14.65 -9.07 -20.74
CA GLU A 118 15.08 -10.16 -21.64
C GLU A 118 16.24 -9.77 -22.58
N LYS A 119 16.38 -8.49 -22.94
CA LYS A 119 17.24 -8.06 -24.06
C LYS A 119 18.57 -7.40 -23.66
N GLY A 120 18.93 -7.38 -22.37
CA GLY A 120 20.08 -6.64 -21.84
C GLY A 120 21.25 -7.47 -21.32
N SER A 121 21.25 -8.80 -21.45
CA SER A 121 22.33 -9.67 -20.94
C SER A 121 23.47 -9.94 -21.94
N GLY A 122 23.61 -9.14 -23.00
CA GLY A 122 24.67 -9.35 -23.99
C GLY A 122 24.92 -8.10 -24.81
N GLU A 123 25.85 -7.27 -24.37
CA GLU A 123 26.46 -6.25 -25.21
C GLU A 123 27.47 -6.95 -26.12
N GLY A 124 27.15 -6.99 -27.41
CA GLY A 124 27.93 -7.69 -28.42
C GLY A 124 27.41 -7.36 -29.80
N ASN A 125 28.06 -6.37 -30.41
CA ASN A 125 28.23 -6.21 -31.84
C ASN A 125 27.02 -5.79 -32.69
N ASP A 126 27.27 -4.78 -33.52
CA ASP A 126 26.64 -4.46 -34.80
C ASP A 126 25.11 -4.63 -34.92
N LEU A 127 24.40 -3.53 -35.13
CA LEU A 127 23.70 -3.27 -36.40
C LEU A 127 22.83 -2.03 -36.26
N GLY A 128 23.13 -1.03 -37.08
CA GLY A 128 22.38 0.21 -37.20
C GLY A 128 20.94 -0.01 -37.65
N THR A 129 20.15 1.05 -37.52
CA THR A 129 18.94 1.22 -38.33
C THR A 129 18.87 2.65 -38.88
N PRO A 130 18.37 2.78 -40.11
CA PRO A 130 18.86 3.72 -41.12
C PRO A 130 17.96 4.95 -41.23
N LYS A 131 18.44 5.96 -41.96
CA LYS A 131 17.75 7.23 -42.23
C LYS A 131 16.44 7.00 -43.00
N GLU A 132 15.39 7.68 -42.56
CA GLU A 132 13.99 7.58 -43.00
C GLU A 132 13.75 7.79 -44.52
N HIS A 133 14.70 8.37 -45.26
CA HIS A 133 14.57 8.58 -46.71
C HIS A 133 14.59 7.30 -47.56
N GLU A 134 15.04 6.17 -47.01
CA GLU A 134 15.07 4.88 -47.71
C GLU A 134 13.85 3.98 -47.42
N ALA A 135 13.00 4.39 -46.48
CA ALA A 135 11.88 3.57 -46.03
C ALA A 135 10.75 3.53 -47.06
N GLU A 136 10.35 4.67 -47.61
CA GLU A 136 9.26 4.74 -48.59
C GLU A 136 9.49 3.90 -49.86
N PRO A 137 10.63 4.00 -50.59
CA PRO A 137 10.82 3.22 -51.81
C PRO A 137 10.81 1.70 -51.56
N ARG A 138 11.26 1.24 -50.37
CA ARG A 138 11.19 -0.18 -50.01
C ARG A 138 9.76 -0.65 -49.77
N ILE A 139 8.89 0.21 -49.24
CA ILE A 139 7.49 -0.11 -48.98
C ILE A 139 6.73 -0.26 -50.31
N GLU A 140 6.99 0.63 -51.29
CA GLU A 140 6.43 0.50 -52.65
C GLU A 140 6.89 -0.78 -53.37
N ASP A 141 8.17 -1.15 -53.25
CA ASP A 141 8.70 -2.35 -53.90
C ASP A 141 8.20 -3.63 -53.23
N LEU A 142 8.03 -3.63 -51.90
CA LEU A 142 7.38 -4.71 -51.16
C LEU A 142 5.90 -4.85 -51.53
N ALA A 143 5.18 -3.75 -51.73
CA ALA A 143 3.79 -3.78 -52.20
C ALA A 143 3.69 -4.41 -53.59
N ARG A 144 4.58 -4.04 -54.52
CA ARG A 144 4.64 -4.63 -55.87
C ARG A 144 5.00 -6.11 -55.88
N GLU A 145 5.93 -6.54 -55.01
CA GLU A 145 6.30 -7.96 -54.87
C GLU A 145 5.11 -8.82 -54.36
N ILE A 146 4.33 -8.29 -53.42
CA ILE A 146 3.13 -8.96 -52.87
C ILE A 146 2.04 -9.07 -53.94
N GLU A 147 1.83 -8.02 -54.71
CA GLU A 147 0.83 -7.98 -55.77
C GLU A 147 1.18 -8.93 -56.92
N ARG A 148 2.47 -9.04 -57.26
CA ARG A 148 2.99 -10.03 -58.20
C ARG A 148 2.75 -11.46 -57.71
N LYS A 149 2.96 -11.73 -56.41
CA LYS A 149 2.70 -13.05 -55.82
C LYS A 149 1.21 -13.37 -55.71
N ARG A 150 0.35 -12.37 -55.62
CA ARG A 150 -1.11 -12.53 -55.61
C ARG A 150 -1.66 -12.88 -57.00
N GLN A 151 -1.04 -12.37 -58.06
CA GLN A 151 -1.45 -12.69 -59.45
C GLN A 151 -0.79 -13.96 -60.00
N GLY A 152 0.40 -14.34 -59.52
CA GLY A 152 1.10 -15.58 -59.90
C GLY A 152 0.82 -16.80 -59.02
N GLY A 153 -0.22 -16.74 -58.17
CA GLY A 153 -0.58 -17.78 -57.21
C GLY A 153 -1.88 -18.51 -57.54
N GLN A 154 -1.94 -19.12 -58.73
CA GLN A 154 -2.72 -20.32 -59.04
C GLN A 154 -1.81 -21.29 -59.80
#